data_AF-A0A9C8NUS9-F1
#
_entry.id   AF-A0A9C8NUS9-F1
#
_cell.length_a   1.000
_cell.length_b   1.000
_cell.length_c   1.000
_cell.angle_alpha   90.00
_cell.angle_beta   90.00
_cell.angle_gamma   90.00
#
_symmetry.space_group_name_H-M   'P 1'
#
loop_
_entity.id
_entity.type
_entity.pdbx_description
1 polymer ?
#
loop_
_entity_poly.entity_id
_entity_poly.type
_entity_poly.pdbx_seq_one_letter_code
_entity_poly.pdbx_strand_id
1 'polypeptide(L)'
;MHDKQPRQLGFTLACQTILSSWMLLSTGACRDVEQTVHSALARIAANEVANRPGRIEPRVLKRRRHRYPLMTRPREQLRKERV
;
A
#
# COMPACT_ATOMS: atom_id res chain seq x y z
N MET A 1 1.48 -14.39 -6.28
CA MET A 1 1.57 -13.68 -7.58
C MET A 1 2.29 -12.36 -7.37
N HIS A 2 3.43 -12.19 -8.06
CA HIS A 2 4.32 -11.00 -8.10
C HIS A 2 5.19 -10.69 -6.87
N ASP A 3 5.08 -11.43 -5.76
CA ASP A 3 5.94 -11.33 -4.56
C ASP A 3 6.11 -9.90 -3.99
N LYS A 4 5.06 -9.08 -4.12
CA LYS A 4 5.01 -7.71 -3.57
C LYS A 4 4.13 -7.64 -2.34
N GLN A 5 4.61 -6.95 -1.31
CA GLN A 5 3.80 -6.60 -0.16
C GLN A 5 2.98 -5.32 -0.43
N PRO A 6 1.78 -5.16 0.16
CA PRO A 6 0.96 -3.96 -0.03
C PRO A 6 1.68 -2.64 0.25
N ARG A 7 2.63 -2.61 1.19
CA ARG A 7 3.44 -1.42 1.51
C ARG A 7 4.41 -0.98 0.41
N GLN A 8 4.71 -1.90 -0.52
CA GLN A 8 5.61 -1.68 -1.66
C GLN A 8 4.85 -1.21 -2.90
N LEU A 9 3.52 -1.19 -2.88
CA LEU A 9 2.69 -0.85 -4.04
C LEU A 9 2.14 0.57 -3.94
N GLY A 10 1.99 1.25 -5.07
CA GLY A 10 1.37 2.57 -5.11
C GLY A 10 -0.14 2.48 -4.94
N PHE A 11 -0.63 2.99 -3.81
CA PHE A 11 -2.06 2.98 -3.49
C PHE A 11 -2.92 3.67 -4.56
N THR A 12 -2.51 4.87 -5.00
CA THR A 12 -3.28 5.65 -5.97
C THR A 12 -3.43 4.93 -7.31
N LEU A 13 -2.32 4.39 -7.85
CA LEU A 13 -2.37 3.67 -9.12
C LEU A 13 -3.19 2.37 -8.99
N ALA A 14 -3.06 1.66 -7.87
CA ALA A 14 -3.87 0.47 -7.61
C ALA A 14 -5.36 0.79 -7.66
N CYS A 15 -5.81 1.84 -6.96
CA CYS A 15 -7.20 2.28 -7.01
C CYS A 15 -7.63 2.69 -8.41
N GLN A 16 -6.82 3.48 -9.12
CA GLN A 16 -7.13 3.91 -10.49
C GLN A 16 -7.28 2.71 -11.44
N THR A 17 -6.40 1.72 -11.34
CA THR A 17 -6.41 0.52 -12.19
C THR A 17 -7.65 -0.34 -11.93
N ILE A 18 -8.05 -0.48 -10.66
CA ILE A 18 -9.28 -1.20 -10.28
C ILE A 18 -10.50 -0.46 -10.81
N LEU A 19 -10.59 0.85 -10.56
CA LEU A 19 -11.73 1.67 -10.95
C LEU A 19 -11.88 1.78 -12.47
N SER A 20 -10.78 1.89 -13.21
CA SER A 20 -10.82 1.93 -14.68
C SER A 20 -11.31 0.61 -15.28
N SER A 21 -11.03 -0.51 -14.61
CA SER A 21 -11.45 -1.84 -15.05
C SER A 21 -12.88 -2.17 -14.64
N TRP A 22 -13.42 -1.46 -13.64
CA TRP A 22 -14.73 -1.72 -13.06
C TRP A 22 -15.84 -1.71 -14.10
N MET A 23 -15.92 -0.67 -14.95
CA MET A 23 -16.99 -0.52 -15.94
C MET A 23 -17.02 -1.68 -16.95
N LEU A 24 -15.84 -2.14 -17.39
CA LEU A 24 -15.70 -3.28 -18.31
C LEU A 24 -16.15 -4.60 -17.66
N LEU A 25 -15.81 -4.78 -16.38
CA LEU A 25 -16.16 -5.98 -15.62
C LEU A 25 -17.65 -6.00 -15.22
N SER A 26 -18.21 -4.87 -14.81
CA SER A 26 -19.58 -4.76 -14.31
C SER A 26 -20.64 -4.84 -15.41
N THR A 27 -20.29 -4.46 -16.64
CA THR A 27 -21.22 -4.45 -17.78
C THR A 27 -21.17 -5.74 -18.60
N GLY A 28 -20.27 -6.67 -18.29
CA GLY A 28 -20.04 -7.87 -19.10
C GLY A 28 -19.44 -7.58 -20.48
N ALA A 29 -19.01 -6.34 -20.74
CA ALA A 29 -18.34 -5.96 -21.99
C ALA A 29 -16.92 -6.53 -22.10
N CYS A 30 -16.38 -7.05 -21.00
CA CYS A 30 -15.10 -7.73 -20.96
C CYS A 30 -15.21 -9.13 -21.58
N ARG A 31 -14.59 -9.33 -22.75
CA ARG A 31 -14.53 -10.64 -23.44
C ARG A 31 -13.74 -11.69 -22.67
N ASP A 32 -12.67 -11.27 -21.99
CA ASP A 32 -11.81 -12.15 -21.22
C ASP A 32 -11.49 -11.49 -19.87
N VAL A 33 -12.28 -11.87 -18.87
CA VAL A 33 -12.18 -11.34 -17.51
C VAL A 33 -10.86 -11.78 -16.85
N GLU A 34 -10.44 -13.02 -17.08
CA GLU A 34 -9.25 -13.57 -16.44
C GLU A 34 -8.00 -12.82 -16.92
N GLN A 35 -7.85 -12.68 -18.24
CA GLN A 35 -6.72 -11.95 -18.84
C GLN A 35 -6.71 -10.47 -18.42
N THR A 36 -7.89 -9.86 -18.29
CA THR A 36 -8.01 -8.47 -17.83
C THR A 36 -7.56 -8.31 -16.38
N VAL A 37 -7.97 -9.22 -15.49
CA VAL A 37 -7.55 -9.22 -14.08
C VAL A 37 -6.05 -9.46 -13.96
N HIS A 38 -5.51 -10.44 -14.69
CA HIS A 38 -4.06 -10.70 -14.71
C HIS A 38 -3.27 -9.48 -15.18
N SER A 39 -3.73 -8.81 -16.23
CA SER A 39 -3.06 -7.61 -16.76
C SER A 39 -3.13 -6.44 -15.79
N ALA A 40 -4.27 -6.27 -15.10
CA ALA A 40 -4.41 -5.27 -14.04
C ALA A 40 -3.46 -5.54 -12.86
N LEU A 41 -3.39 -6.79 -12.39
CA LEU A 41 -2.49 -7.19 -11.30
C LEU A 41 -1.02 -7.00 -11.66
N ALA A 42 -0.62 -7.32 -12.89
CA ALA A 42 0.73 -7.09 -13.37
C ALA A 42 1.10 -5.59 -13.39
N ARG A 43 0.17 -4.73 -13.84
CA ARG A 43 0.36 -3.27 -13.83
C ARG A 43 0.48 -2.71 -12.42
N ILE A 44 -0.32 -3.22 -11.49
CA ILE A 44 -0.24 -2.82 -10.07
C ILE A 44 1.11 -3.25 -9.49
N ALA A 45 1.53 -4.50 -9.73
CA ALA A 45 2.78 -5.03 -9.23
C ALA A 45 4.02 -4.30 -9.76
N ALA A 46 3.96 -3.80 -11.00
CA ALA A 46 5.02 -3.00 -11.60
C ALA A 46 5.16 -1.59 -10.97
N ASN A 47 4.14 -1.12 -10.26
CA ASN A 47 4.17 0.19 -9.61
C ASN A 47 4.69 0.10 -8.18
N GLU A 48 6.00 -0.01 -8.08
CA GLU A 48 6.68 -0.06 -6.79
C GLU A 48 6.92 1.34 -6.21
N VAL A 49 6.57 1.50 -4.94
CA VAL A 49 6.89 2.70 -4.15
C VAL A 49 8.28 2.51 -3.54
N ALA A 50 9.07 3.59 -3.55
CA ALA A 50 10.40 3.60 -2.95
C ALA A 50 10.39 3.06 -1.50
N ASN A 51 11.38 2.23 -1.18
CA ASN A 51 11.56 1.68 0.16
C ASN A 51 11.84 2.82 1.15
N ARG A 52 10.91 3.06 2.08
CA ARG A 52 11.05 4.05 3.16
C ARG A 52 11.18 3.32 4.50
N PRO A 53 12.38 2.84 4.87
CA PRO A 53 12.60 2.03 6.06
C PRO A 53 12.29 2.77 7.39
N GLY A 54 12.12 4.10 7.35
CA GLY A 54 11.71 4.90 8.50
C GLY A 54 10.20 4.86 8.80
N ARG A 55 9.38 4.23 7.95
CA ARG A 55 7.91 4.16 8.10
C ARG A 55 7.51 2.95 8.97
N ILE A 56 7.97 2.92 10.22
CA ILE A 56 7.74 1.82 11.18
C ILE A 56 6.78 2.27 12.30
N GLU A 57 5.97 1.35 12.80
CA GLU A 57 5.15 1.52 14.01
C GLU A 57 5.95 1.15 15.28
N PRO A 58 5.72 1.82 16.43
CA PRO A 58 4.60 2.70 16.72
C PRO A 58 4.81 4.13 16.22
N ARG A 59 3.78 4.70 15.58
CA ARG A 59 3.75 6.12 15.21
C ARG A 59 3.50 6.95 16.47
N VAL A 60 4.52 7.64 16.92
CA VAL A 60 4.50 8.51 18.10
C VAL A 60 4.96 9.92 17.77
N LEU A 61 4.42 10.91 18.49
CA LEU A 61 4.69 12.34 18.28
C LEU A 61 5.71 12.86 19.30
N LYS A 62 6.66 13.69 18.86
CA LYS A 62 7.70 14.23 19.76
C LYS A 62 7.16 15.29 20.73
N ARG A 63 6.16 16.09 20.33
CA ARG A 63 5.75 17.29 21.09
C ARG A 63 4.25 17.57 21.07
N ARG A 64 3.61 17.57 19.89
CA ARG A 64 2.20 17.96 19.76
C ARG A 64 1.27 16.81 20.11
N ARG A 65 0.25 17.08 20.93
CA ARG A 65 -0.84 16.13 21.17
C ARG A 65 -1.78 16.11 19.95
N HIS A 66 -1.97 14.95 19.36
CA HIS A 66 -2.88 14.67 18.25
C HIS A 66 -3.39 13.23 18.42
N ARG A 67 -4.05 12.61 17.41
CA ARG A 67 -4.51 11.22 17.45
C ARG A 67 -3.43 10.17 17.77
N TYR A 68 -2.15 10.50 17.68
CA TYR A 68 -1.05 9.58 18.01
C TYR A 68 -0.50 9.86 19.42
N PRO A 69 -0.09 8.81 20.16
CA PRO A 69 0.53 8.99 21.47
C PRO A 69 1.84 9.76 21.41
N LEU A 70 2.19 10.41 22.53
CA LEU A 70 3.49 11.09 22.66
C LEU A 70 4.62 10.08 22.77
N MET A 71 5.78 10.45 22.23
CA MET A 71 7.01 9.70 22.35
C MET A 71 7.57 9.88 23.76
N THR A 72 7.37 8.87 24.61
CA THR A 72 7.86 8.85 26.00
C THR A 72 9.25 8.27 26.15
N ARG A 73 9.74 7.55 25.13
CA ARG A 73 11.05 6.88 25.12
C ARG A 73 11.83 7.22 23.84
N PRO A 74 13.17 7.18 23.86
CA PRO A 74 13.99 7.35 22.67
C PRO A 74 13.53 6.49 21.49
N ARG A 75 13.51 7.07 20.29
CA ARG A 75 12.99 6.40 19.09
C ARG A 75 13.70 5.08 18.77
N GLU A 76 15.00 4.98 19.04
CA GLU A 76 15.77 3.75 18.82
C GLU A 76 15.32 2.59 19.73
N GLN A 77 14.89 2.87 20.97
CA GLN A 77 14.34 1.84 21.86
C GLN A 77 12.98 1.34 21.35
N LEU A 78 12.12 2.26 20.90
CA LEU A 78 10.81 1.92 20.35
C LEU A 78 10.89 1.10 19.06
N ARG A 79 11.93 1.29 18.25
CA ARG A 79 12.15 0.48 17.02
C ARG A 79 12.58 -0.95 17.33
N LYS A 80 13.31 -1.17 18.43
CA LYS A 80 13.80 -2.49 18.86
C LYS A 80 12.72 -3.37 19.48
N GLU A 81 11.69 -2.77 20.10
CA GLU A 81 10.57 -3.51 20.71
C GLU A 81 9.60 -4.17 19.70
N ARG A 82 9.75 -3.91 18.41
CA ARG A 82 8.87 -4.45 17.35
C ARG A 82 9.64 -5.12 16.20
N VAL A 83 10.73 -5.81 16.52
CA VAL A 83 11.25 -6.90 15.67
C VAL A 83 10.62 -8.20 16.16
#